data_AF-A0A7J2MHQ9-F1
#
_entry.id   AF-A0A7J2MHQ9-F1
#
_cell.length_a   1.000
_cell.length_b   1.000
_cell.length_c   1.000
_cell.angle_alpha   90.00
_cell.angle_beta   90.00
_cell.angle_gamma   90.00
#
_symmetry.space_group_name_H-M   'P 1'
#
loop_
_entity.id
_entity.type
_entity.pdbx_description
1 polymer ?
#
loop_
_entity_poly.entity_id
_entity_poly.type
_entity_poly.pdbx_seq_one_letter_code
_entity_poly.pdbx_strand_id
1 'polypeptide(L)'
;VGDTAKKLLYVNENLLKELKIPITKHDKLPDVVLYDPQKKHLFLIEAVTAHGPLSPKRQIELEEVLEYCKVKRIYISAFPDFREFKRHIDNIAWETEVWIENNPDHVIHFDGTKFFAVYGD
;
A
#
# COMPACT_ATOMS: atom_id res chain seq x y z
N VAL A 1 2.29 6.62 11.11
CA VAL A 1 0.86 6.97 11.04
C VAL A 1 0.78 8.47 11.04
N GLY A 2 0.54 9.09 9.88
CA GLY A 2 0.46 10.54 9.67
C GLY A 2 -1.00 11.01 9.62
N ASP A 3 -1.33 12.05 10.39
CA ASP A 3 -2.60 12.76 10.31
C ASP A 3 -2.44 13.88 9.27
N THR A 4 -3.49 14.14 8.50
CA THR A 4 -3.54 14.76 7.16
C THR A 4 -3.08 16.22 7.09
N ALA A 5 -2.41 16.73 8.12
CA ALA A 5 -1.83 18.07 8.20
C ALA A 5 -0.38 18.11 8.75
N LYS A 6 0.19 16.99 9.20
CA LYS A 6 1.62 16.88 9.61
C LYS A 6 2.26 15.71 8.90
N LYS A 7 2.93 16.00 7.77
CA LYS A 7 3.47 15.02 6.80
C LYS A 7 4.44 13.96 7.38
N LEU A 8 4.97 14.13 8.58
CA LEU A 8 5.73 13.08 9.28
C LEU A 8 5.37 13.10 10.77
N LEU A 9 4.51 12.18 11.22
CA LEU A 9 4.22 12.01 12.65
C LEU A 9 5.22 11.07 13.35
N TYR A 10 5.84 10.12 12.63
CA TYR A 10 6.85 9.21 13.17
C TYR A 10 7.61 8.50 12.04
N VAL A 11 8.94 8.46 12.12
CA VAL A 11 9.81 7.71 11.21
C VAL A 11 10.95 7.05 12.00
N ASN A 12 11.19 5.76 11.73
CA ASN A 12 12.34 5.04 12.26
C ASN A 12 13.43 4.95 11.18
N GLU A 13 14.33 5.93 11.15
CA GLU A 13 15.40 6.03 10.16
C GLU A 13 16.37 4.83 10.17
N ASN A 14 16.66 4.29 11.36
CA ASN A 14 17.53 3.12 11.49
C ASN A 14 16.94 1.91 10.78
N LEU A 15 15.64 1.67 10.98
CA LEU A 15 14.93 0.58 10.31
C LEU A 15 14.87 0.82 8.79
N LEU A 16 14.57 2.04 8.34
CA LEU A 16 14.58 2.34 6.90
C LEU A 16 15.95 2.06 6.27
N LYS A 17 17.03 2.46 6.95
CA LYS A 17 18.40 2.20 6.50
C LYS A 17 18.71 0.70 6.45
N GLU A 18 18.31 -0.06 7.46
CA GLU A 18 18.47 -1.53 7.50
C GLU A 18 17.75 -2.20 6.33
N LEU A 19 16.53 -1.75 6.03
CA LEU A 19 15.71 -2.25 4.92
C LEU A 19 16.13 -1.68 3.55
N LYS A 20 17.16 -0.83 3.49
CA LYS A 20 17.63 -0.13 2.27
C LYS A 20 16.55 0.72 1.61
N ILE A 21 15.65 1.30 2.41
CA ILE A 21 14.63 2.24 1.97
C ILE A 21 15.22 3.65 2.03
N PRO A 22 15.17 4.44 0.94
CA PRO A 22 15.80 5.75 0.89
C PRO A 22 15.09 6.77 1.80
N ILE A 23 15.80 7.21 2.84
CA ILE A 23 15.34 8.25 3.79
C ILE A 23 15.13 9.59 3.06
N THR A 24 15.98 9.92 2.07
CA THR A 24 15.91 11.21 1.34
C THR A 24 14.69 11.37 0.42
N LYS A 25 13.87 10.33 0.26
CA LYS A 25 12.68 10.30 -0.61
C LYS A 25 11.39 10.11 0.21
N HIS A 26 11.32 10.67 1.42
CA HIS A 26 10.13 10.53 2.28
C HIS A 26 8.83 11.01 1.62
N ASP A 27 8.91 12.01 0.75
CA ASP A 27 7.79 12.51 -0.06
C ASP A 27 7.27 11.50 -1.10
N LYS A 28 8.05 10.45 -1.39
CA LYS A 28 7.68 9.39 -2.34
C LYS A 28 7.17 8.13 -1.67
N LEU A 29 7.25 7.99 -0.35
CA LEU A 29 6.67 6.87 0.38
C LEU A 29 5.15 7.07 0.57
N PRO A 30 4.38 6.00 0.77
CA PRO A 30 2.96 6.10 1.07
C PRO A 30 2.72 6.67 2.48
N ASP A 31 1.47 7.03 2.78
CA ASP A 31 1.09 7.63 4.08
C ASP A 31 1.51 6.78 5.29
N VAL A 32 1.45 5.45 5.14
CA VAL A 32 1.92 4.50 6.16
C VAL A 32 2.81 3.42 5.53
N VAL A 33 4.01 3.28 6.10
CA VAL A 33 4.92 2.15 5.86
C VAL A 33 5.03 1.36 7.15
N LEU A 34 4.62 0.09 7.13
CA LEU A 34 4.65 -0.80 8.28
C LEU A 34 5.46 -2.05 7.95
N TYR A 35 6.42 -2.40 8.81
CA TYR A 35 7.23 -3.60 8.65
C TYR A 35 6.85 -4.64 9.70
N ASP A 36 6.48 -5.84 9.25
CA ASP A 36 6.32 -7.02 10.09
C ASP A 36 7.61 -7.85 10.03
N PRO A 37 8.44 -7.83 11.10
CA PRO A 37 9.70 -8.57 11.12
C PRO A 37 9.52 -10.09 11.21
N GLN A 38 8.38 -10.57 11.72
CA GLN A 38 8.12 -12.01 11.83
C GLN A 38 7.83 -12.62 10.46
N LYS A 39 6.99 -11.94 9.67
CA LYS A 39 6.61 -12.39 8.32
C LYS A 39 7.53 -11.86 7.22
N LYS A 40 8.40 -10.90 7.54
CA LYS A 40 9.24 -10.17 6.58
C LYS A 40 8.40 -9.53 5.47
N HIS A 41 7.34 -8.85 5.88
CA HIS A 41 6.43 -8.13 5.00
C HIS A 41 6.53 -6.63 5.24
N LEU A 42 6.57 -5.86 4.16
CA LEU A 42 6.52 -4.41 4.15
C LEU A 42 5.17 -3.97 3.59
N PHE A 43 4.29 -3.49 4.47
CA PHE A 43 3.01 -2.92 4.11
C PHE A 43 3.19 -1.46 3.70
N LEU A 44 2.65 -1.12 2.54
CA LEU A 44 2.71 0.19 1.89
C LEU A 44 1.26 0.63 1.70
N ILE A 45 0.79 1.50 2.58
CA ILE A 45 -0.64 1.82 2.72
C ILE A 45 -0.86 3.29 2.38
N GLU A 46 -1.66 3.53 1.34
CA GLU A 46 -2.11 4.86 0.94
C GLU A 46 -3.51 5.11 1.50
N ALA A 47 -3.68 6.17 2.29
CA ALA A 47 -4.98 6.59 2.78
C ALA A 47 -5.65 7.46 1.70
N VAL A 48 -6.64 6.88 1.02
CA VAL A 48 -7.23 7.50 -0.16
C VAL A 48 -8.03 8.74 0.23
N THR A 49 -7.53 9.87 -0.24
CA THR A 49 -8.16 11.20 -0.12
C THR A 49 -8.26 11.82 -1.52
N ALA A 50 -7.87 13.08 -1.72
CA ALA A 50 -7.85 13.71 -3.03
C ALA A 50 -6.74 13.20 -3.96
N HIS A 51 -5.68 12.57 -3.42
CA HIS A 51 -4.53 12.10 -4.21
C HIS A 51 -4.78 10.78 -4.95
N GLY A 52 -5.92 10.12 -4.68
CA GLY A 52 -6.30 8.85 -5.31
C GLY A 52 -5.63 7.62 -4.68
N PRO A 53 -5.96 6.41 -5.17
CA PRO A 53 -5.42 5.15 -4.66
C PRO A 53 -4.01 4.86 -5.20
N LEU A 54 -3.48 3.70 -4.82
CA LEU A 54 -2.33 3.11 -5.49
C LEU A 54 -2.71 2.75 -6.94
N SER A 55 -2.45 3.68 -7.85
CA SER A 55 -2.60 3.47 -9.29
C SER A 55 -1.45 2.65 -9.88
N PRO A 56 -1.60 2.06 -11.09
CA PRO A 56 -0.52 1.33 -11.75
C PRO A 56 0.77 2.14 -11.88
N LYS A 57 0.64 3.43 -12.23
CA LYS A 57 1.79 4.35 -12.29
C LYS A 57 2.45 4.50 -10.92
N ARG A 58 1.65 4.70 -9.87
CA ARG A 58 2.16 4.88 -8.50
C ARG A 58 2.86 3.62 -7.99
N GLN A 59 2.33 2.44 -8.31
CA GLN A 59 2.96 1.16 -7.98
C GLN A 59 4.36 1.05 -8.60
N ILE A 60 4.52 1.41 -9.88
CA ILE A 60 5.82 1.43 -10.56
C ILE A 60 6.79 2.40 -9.88
N GLU A 61 6.33 3.62 -9.55
CA GLU A 61 7.17 4.60 -8.84
C GLU A 61 7.63 4.09 -7.46
N LEU A 62 6.77 3.39 -6.73
CA LEU A 62 7.13 2.78 -5.45
C LEU A 62 8.14 1.64 -5.63
N GLU A 63 7.97 0.81 -6.66
CA GLU A 63 8.93 -0.25 -7.00
C GLU A 63 10.32 0.32 -7.31
N GLU A 64 10.41 1.43 -8.06
CA GLU A 64 11.67 2.13 -8.32
C GLU A 64 12.29 2.71 -7.04
N VAL A 65 11.48 3.30 -6.16
CA VAL A 65 11.95 3.83 -4.86
C VAL A 65 12.48 2.71 -3.98
N LEU A 66 11.92 1.50 -4.08
CA LEU A 66 12.20 0.36 -3.21
C LEU A 66 13.09 -0.70 -3.86
N GLU A 67 13.75 -0.42 -5.00
CA GLU A 67 14.49 -1.40 -5.80
C GLU A 67 15.54 -2.21 -5.01
N TYR A 68 16.15 -1.59 -3.99
CA TYR A 68 17.16 -2.23 -3.12
C TYR A 68 16.60 -2.90 -1.87
N CYS A 69 15.34 -2.63 -1.53
CA CYS A 69 14.64 -3.30 -0.43
C CYS A 69 14.27 -4.73 -0.87
N LYS A 70 14.73 -5.73 -0.11
CA LYS A 70 14.50 -7.17 -0.41
C LYS A 70 13.31 -7.77 0.33
N VAL A 71 12.59 -6.97 1.10
CA VAL A 71 11.41 -7.41 1.85
C VAL A 71 10.23 -7.52 0.89
N LYS A 72 9.39 -8.55 1.08
CA LYS A 72 8.17 -8.71 0.28
C LYS A 72 7.22 -7.56 0.58
N ARG A 73 6.64 -6.99 -0.45
CA ARG A 73 5.81 -5.78 -0.35
C ARG A 73 4.34 -6.14 -0.45
N ILE A 74 3.52 -5.45 0.32
CA ILE A 74 2.07 -5.54 0.28
C ILE A 74 1.56 -4.12 0.08
N TYR A 75 0.83 -3.91 -1.01
CA TYR A 75 0.31 -2.62 -1.43
C TYR A 75 -1.15 -2.52 -1.04
N ILE A 76 -1.53 -1.48 -0.29
CA ILE A 76 -2.91 -1.32 0.20
C ILE A 76 -3.42 0.09 -0.12
N SER A 77 -4.54 0.18 -0.81
CA SER A 77 -5.34 1.41 -0.87
C SER A 77 -6.41 1.35 0.23
N ALA A 78 -6.31 2.23 1.22
CA ALA A 78 -7.23 2.30 2.35
C ALA A 78 -8.29 3.38 2.10
N PHE A 79 -9.57 3.00 2.07
CA PHE A 79 -10.69 3.91 1.86
C PHE A 79 -11.54 4.04 3.14
N PRO A 80 -12.15 5.21 3.40
CA PRO A 80 -13.07 5.35 4.52
C PRO A 80 -14.35 4.52 4.31
N ASP A 81 -14.86 4.46 3.07
CA ASP A 81 -16.09 3.76 2.76
C ASP A 81 -16.17 3.27 1.30
N PHE A 82 -17.21 2.47 1.01
CA PHE A 82 -17.50 1.98 -0.34
C PHE A 82 -17.90 3.09 -1.32
N ARG A 83 -18.36 4.25 -0.85
CA ARG A 83 -18.75 5.35 -1.73
C ARG A 83 -17.52 5.97 -2.35
N GLU A 84 -16.48 6.22 -1.56
CA GLU A 84 -15.20 6.72 -2.06
C GLU A 84 -14.50 5.65 -2.90
N PHE A 85 -14.45 4.39 -2.45
CA PHE A 85 -13.89 3.29 -3.24
C PHE A 85 -14.46 3.20 -4.67
N LYS A 86 -15.79 3.26 -4.83
CA LYS A 86 -16.44 3.20 -6.15
C LYS A 86 -15.99 4.29 -7.12
N ARG A 87 -15.58 5.46 -6.61
CA ARG A 87 -15.16 6.61 -7.45
C ARG A 87 -13.77 6.42 -8.05
N HIS A 88 -12.98 5.49 -7.51
CA HIS A 88 -11.58 5.28 -7.90
C HIS A 88 -11.29 3.87 -8.42
N ILE A 89 -12.32 3.02 -8.51
CA ILE A 89 -12.16 1.58 -8.81
C ILE A 89 -11.44 1.30 -10.13
N ASP A 90 -11.59 2.19 -11.11
CA ASP A 90 -11.00 2.12 -12.45
C ASP A 90 -9.50 2.48 -12.49
N ASN A 91 -8.96 3.01 -11.39
CA ASN A 91 -7.57 3.47 -11.30
C ASN A 91 -6.80 2.81 -10.14
N ILE A 92 -7.25 1.64 -9.66
CA ILE A 92 -6.52 0.84 -8.67
C ILE A 92 -5.62 -0.16 -9.41
N ALA A 93 -4.37 -0.27 -8.98
CA ALA A 93 -3.42 -1.22 -9.55
C ALA A 93 -3.81 -2.67 -9.27
N TRP A 94 -3.59 -3.55 -10.25
CA TRP A 94 -3.60 -5.00 -10.03
C TRP A 94 -2.44 -5.43 -9.11
N GLU A 95 -2.56 -6.62 -8.53
CA GLU A 95 -1.64 -7.16 -7.52
C GLU A 95 -1.54 -6.25 -6.28
N THR A 96 -2.67 -5.62 -5.92
CA THR A 96 -2.80 -4.79 -4.71
C THR A 96 -4.06 -5.14 -3.94
N GLU A 97 -4.12 -4.62 -2.71
CA GLU A 97 -5.22 -4.84 -1.78
C GLU A 97 -6.01 -3.55 -1.55
N VAL A 98 -7.30 -3.70 -1.30
CA VAL A 98 -8.17 -2.61 -0.87
C VAL A 98 -8.72 -2.93 0.50
N TRP A 99 -8.53 -2.01 1.44
CA TRP A 99 -9.10 -2.07 2.78
C TRP A 99 -10.11 -0.94 2.95
N ILE A 100 -11.25 -1.23 3.58
CA ILE A 100 -12.33 -0.26 3.78
C ILE A 100 -12.58 -0.14 5.28
N GLU A 101 -12.43 1.07 5.82
CA GLU A 101 -12.53 1.34 7.27
C GLU A 101 -13.87 0.87 7.86
N ASN A 102 -14.97 1.11 7.15
CA ASN A 102 -16.30 0.65 7.58
C ASN A 102 -16.48 -0.88 7.59
N ASN A 103 -15.55 -1.66 7.03
CA ASN A 103 -15.57 -3.11 7.02
C ASN A 103 -14.16 -3.65 7.36
N PRO A 104 -13.67 -3.39 8.58
CA PRO A 104 -12.25 -3.48 8.91
C PRO A 104 -11.70 -4.91 8.91
N ASP A 105 -12.57 -5.91 9.07
CA ASP A 105 -12.23 -7.34 9.09
C ASP A 105 -12.07 -7.95 7.69
N HIS A 106 -12.32 -7.17 6.64
CA HIS A 106 -12.33 -7.63 5.25
C HIS A 106 -11.36 -6.85 4.37
N VAL A 107 -10.87 -7.53 3.32
CA VAL A 107 -9.99 -6.96 2.29
C VAL A 107 -10.52 -7.41 0.93
N ILE A 108 -10.47 -6.53 -0.06
CA ILE A 108 -10.74 -6.84 -1.46
C ILE A 108 -9.40 -7.03 -2.17
N HIS A 109 -9.21 -8.19 -2.80
CA HIS A 109 -8.01 -8.53 -3.54
C HIS A 109 -8.16 -8.10 -5.01
N PHE A 110 -7.39 -7.10 -5.45
CA PHE A 110 -7.20 -6.81 -6.87
C PHE A 110 -6.08 -7.72 -7.37
N ASP A 111 -6.42 -8.96 -7.71
CA ASP A 111 -5.43 -10.00 -8.05
C ASP A 111 -5.68 -10.59 -9.45
N GLY A 112 -4.71 -11.35 -9.93
CA GLY A 112 -4.78 -12.18 -11.13
C GLY A 112 -5.06 -13.65 -10.80
N THR A 113 -4.34 -14.55 -11.48
CA THR A 113 -4.62 -15.99 -11.49
C THR A 113 -4.42 -16.70 -10.15
N LYS A 114 -3.76 -16.05 -9.18
CA LYS A 114 -3.40 -16.63 -7.87
C LYS A 114 -4.60 -17.10 -7.05
N PHE A 115 -5.77 -16.47 -7.23
CA PHE A 115 -6.99 -16.80 -6.50
C PHE A 115 -8.11 -17.35 -7.40
N PHE A 116 -7.79 -17.77 -8.62
CA PHE A 116 -8.78 -18.46 -9.45
C PHE A 116 -9.14 -19.81 -8.82
N ALA A 117 -10.43 -19.99 -8.54
CA ALA A 117 -10.98 -21.30 -8.25
C ALA A 117 -11.49 -21.91 -9.57
N VAL A 118 -10.96 -23.07 -9.93
CA VAL A 118 -11.53 -23.89 -11.01
C VAL A 118 -12.67 -24.68 -10.42
N TYR A 119 -13.89 -24.44 -10.90
CA TYR A 119 -15.06 -25.21 -10.51
C TYR A 119 -15.43 -26.17 -11.63
N GLY A 120 -15.36 -27.48 -11.35
CA GLY A 120 -15.79 -28.56 -12.24
C GLY A 120 -14.75 -28.99 -13.26
N ASP A 121 -14.40 -30.27 -13.20
CA ASP A 121 -13.90 -31.05 -14.35
C ASP A 121 -15.09 -31.59 -15.15
#